data_AF-A0A9P3FZI2-F1
#
_entry.id   AF-A0A9P3FZI2-F1
#
_cell.length_a   1.000
_cell.length_b   1.000
_cell.length_c   1.000
_cell.angle_alpha   90.00
_cell.angle_beta   90.00
_cell.angle_gamma   90.00
#
_symmetry.space_group_name_H-M   'P 1'
#
loop_
_entity.id
_entity.type
_entity.pdbx_description
1 polymer ?
#
loop_
_entity_poly.entity_id
_entity_poly.type
_entity_poly.pdbx_seq_one_letter_code
_entity_poly.pdbx_strand_id
1 'polypeptide(L)'
;MPSQNQLQEWSHSAAEYLHSFPDDHPLQIALRTYSLALSLSLGPVFATFLANPRRRGIAGLLRAIRRELGVTRFASAITVAVAGGATLKSLVTYLEQERPEFLPQSVRRLLSRVKDVQKTFYANALSAYIAIVLLQSPRSRTSVVSTRKLHAVAPAQRPSPTLDLTLLVLVRALDAAVRATLLPQPKVQDVSSTEELKKAEGRRRTLSARIDAMVFWASSARIMWCFFYEPQRLPRSYNRWIMTLANIDPRILQALRAIREGKWSYTRKVAVPTDLLSSFSHDLGYPASWGDVTRLPAYGGPRANASWKTLGVTNRAGRGGIPCELVHGGIGGGSCTANAALRGVKAFAEAMLIYLPVHVLPILLTRPHKLARADHLVRTLLSVTRSAAFLSSFVASIWGAVCLTRTLLLARLLPGVSHDFWDGPLGCTFAGTLVCGGSIWIEQGRRRGEMALYVLPRAIRACLPEAFVRSGRRVQLLERIVFVVSLATLLTKSVHDTSSLRGLSRWALAFVMNGPNAGFWEKKRQDTSDPPSPRAPYTI
;
A
#
# COMPACT_ATOMS: atom_id res chain seq x y z
N MET A 1 26.08 -41.03 0.27
CA MET A 1 25.26 -39.94 -0.30
C MET A 1 24.42 -40.55 -1.41
N PRO A 2 23.11 -40.29 -1.48
CA PRO A 2 22.29 -40.80 -2.58
C PRO A 2 22.85 -40.31 -3.92
N SER A 3 22.81 -41.17 -4.95
CA SER A 3 23.24 -40.78 -6.29
C SER A 3 22.32 -39.70 -6.87
N GLN A 4 22.81 -38.90 -7.80
CA GLN A 4 22.02 -37.83 -8.44
C GLN A 4 20.71 -38.36 -9.05
N ASN A 5 20.75 -39.59 -9.59
CA ASN A 5 19.59 -40.28 -10.15
C ASN A 5 18.56 -40.68 -9.08
N GLN A 6 19.01 -41.16 -7.91
CA GLN A 6 18.11 -41.48 -6.80
C GLN A 6 17.39 -40.23 -6.26
N LEU A 7 18.07 -39.09 -6.20
CA LEU A 7 17.43 -37.83 -5.80
C LEU A 7 16.38 -37.35 -6.82
N GLN A 8 16.63 -37.56 -8.12
CA GLN A 8 15.67 -37.25 -9.18
C GLN A 8 14.43 -38.15 -9.11
N GLU A 9 14.61 -39.47 -8.97
CA GLU A 9 13.50 -40.43 -8.84
C GLU A 9 12.64 -40.16 -7.61
N TRP A 10 13.27 -39.84 -6.47
CA TRP A 10 12.55 -39.45 -5.26
C TRP A 10 11.76 -38.16 -5.45
N SER A 11 12.34 -37.17 -6.14
CA SER A 11 11.65 -35.92 -6.42
C SER A 11 10.45 -36.11 -7.36
N HIS A 12 10.56 -37.01 -8.34
CA HIS A 12 9.49 -37.32 -9.29
C HIS A 12 8.35 -38.09 -8.62
N SER A 13 8.69 -39.12 -7.83
CA SER A 13 7.72 -39.93 -7.08
C SER A 13 6.98 -39.08 -6.04
N ALA A 14 7.70 -38.19 -5.33
CA ALA A 14 7.08 -37.26 -4.40
C ALA A 14 6.17 -36.25 -5.12
N ALA A 15 6.54 -35.77 -6.30
CA ALA A 15 5.71 -34.89 -7.10
C ALA A 15 4.43 -35.58 -7.56
N GLU A 16 4.51 -36.81 -8.07
CA GLU A 16 3.35 -37.62 -8.47
C GLU A 16 2.41 -37.89 -7.28
N TYR A 17 2.96 -38.28 -6.14
CA TYR A 17 2.17 -38.48 -4.92
C TYR A 17 1.49 -37.19 -4.46
N LEU A 18 2.18 -36.05 -4.51
CA LEU A 18 1.57 -34.76 -4.18
C LEU A 18 0.45 -34.39 -5.17
N HIS A 19 0.65 -34.63 -6.46
CA HIS A 19 -0.35 -34.37 -7.51
C HIS A 19 -1.58 -35.27 -7.43
N SER A 20 -1.51 -36.40 -6.71
CA SER A 20 -2.67 -37.26 -6.48
C SER A 20 -3.74 -36.63 -5.56
N PHE A 21 -3.34 -35.67 -4.70
CA PHE A 21 -4.29 -35.00 -3.82
C PHE A 21 -5.17 -33.97 -4.57
N PRO A 22 -6.47 -33.87 -4.24
CA PRO A 22 -7.35 -32.83 -4.75
C PRO A 22 -6.81 -31.42 -4.49
N ASP A 23 -7.20 -30.48 -5.35
CA ASP A 23 -6.71 -29.11 -5.28
C ASP A 23 -7.10 -28.38 -3.97
N ASP A 24 -8.15 -28.79 -3.30
CA ASP A 24 -8.62 -28.24 -2.02
C ASP A 24 -8.06 -28.98 -0.79
N HIS A 25 -7.20 -29.99 -1.01
CA HIS A 25 -6.55 -30.72 0.08
C HIS A 25 -5.61 -29.82 0.90
N PRO A 26 -5.60 -29.89 2.25
CA PRO A 26 -4.81 -28.98 3.08
C PRO A 26 -3.30 -28.98 2.79
N LEU A 27 -2.72 -30.12 2.38
CA LEU A 27 -1.31 -30.19 1.98
C LEU A 27 -1.01 -29.39 0.72
N GLN A 28 -1.91 -29.46 -0.28
CA GLN A 28 -1.80 -28.68 -1.52
C GLN A 28 -1.92 -27.17 -1.23
N ILE A 29 -2.88 -26.80 -0.38
CA ILE A 29 -3.04 -25.43 0.12
C ILE A 29 -1.75 -24.97 0.82
N ALA A 30 -1.13 -25.82 1.65
CA ALA A 30 0.10 -25.50 2.36
C ALA A 30 1.26 -25.20 1.40
N LEU A 31 1.47 -26.04 0.40
CA LEU A 31 2.55 -25.89 -0.60
C LEU A 31 2.39 -24.59 -1.41
N ARG A 32 1.17 -24.30 -1.88
CA ARG A 32 0.87 -23.08 -2.63
C ARG A 32 1.00 -21.82 -1.77
N THR A 33 0.52 -21.89 -0.53
CA THR A 33 0.64 -20.76 0.40
C THR A 33 2.11 -20.49 0.70
N TYR A 34 2.88 -21.53 1.01
CA TYR A 34 4.29 -21.40 1.39
C TYR A 34 5.14 -20.85 0.23
N SER A 35 4.98 -21.43 -0.96
CA SER A 35 5.70 -20.96 -2.17
C SER A 35 5.38 -19.49 -2.47
N LEU A 36 4.10 -19.10 -2.50
CA LEU A 36 3.69 -17.72 -2.74
C LEU A 36 4.21 -16.75 -1.68
N ALA A 37 4.07 -17.10 -0.40
CA ALA A 37 4.52 -16.26 0.71
C ALA A 37 6.06 -16.12 0.75
N LEU A 38 6.78 -17.18 0.41
CA LEU A 38 8.25 -17.17 0.30
C LEU A 38 8.72 -16.31 -0.87
N SER A 39 8.06 -16.38 -2.04
CA SER A 39 8.36 -15.49 -3.17
C SER A 39 8.17 -14.01 -2.79
N LEU A 40 7.10 -13.70 -2.04
CA LEU A 40 6.83 -12.35 -1.56
C LEU A 40 7.87 -11.85 -0.54
N SER A 41 8.35 -12.72 0.36
CA SER A 41 9.36 -12.34 1.36
C SER A 41 10.76 -12.20 0.76
N LEU A 42 11.11 -13.03 -0.23
CA LEU A 42 12.41 -13.00 -0.89
C LEU A 42 12.55 -11.88 -1.93
N GLY A 43 11.45 -11.36 -2.49
CA GLY A 43 11.46 -10.31 -3.51
C GLY A 43 12.37 -9.11 -3.17
N PRO A 44 12.22 -8.46 -2.00
CA PRO A 44 13.10 -7.35 -1.58
C PRO A 44 14.57 -7.76 -1.40
N VAL A 45 14.83 -9.00 -0.97
CA VAL A 45 16.18 -9.53 -0.80
C VAL A 45 16.88 -9.63 -2.15
N PHE A 46 16.20 -10.20 -3.15
CA PHE A 46 16.72 -10.30 -4.50
C PHE A 46 16.86 -8.93 -5.17
N ALA A 47 15.88 -8.03 -5.02
CA ALA A 47 15.95 -6.68 -5.58
C ALA A 47 17.16 -5.90 -5.05
N THR A 48 17.43 -5.99 -3.73
CA THR A 48 18.59 -5.31 -3.12
C THR A 48 19.92 -5.97 -3.46
N PHE A 49 19.94 -7.27 -3.74
CA PHE A 49 21.11 -7.98 -4.25
C PHE A 49 21.43 -7.57 -5.70
N LEU A 50 20.42 -7.57 -6.58
CA LEU A 50 20.55 -7.15 -7.98
C LEU A 50 20.97 -5.69 -8.12
N ALA A 51 20.47 -4.82 -7.24
CA ALA A 51 20.82 -3.40 -7.26
C ALA A 51 22.28 -3.13 -6.82
N ASN A 52 22.89 -4.01 -6.01
CA ASN A 52 24.25 -3.82 -5.48
C ASN A 52 24.95 -5.17 -5.22
N PRO A 53 25.28 -5.94 -6.28
CA PRO A 53 25.81 -7.30 -6.14
C PRO A 53 27.18 -7.33 -5.45
N ARG A 54 28.00 -6.31 -5.66
CA ARG A 54 29.36 -6.21 -5.10
C ARG A 54 29.40 -6.02 -3.57
N ARG A 55 28.34 -5.50 -2.94
CA ARG A 55 28.30 -5.23 -1.48
C ARG A 55 27.82 -6.40 -0.63
N ARG A 56 27.16 -7.39 -1.22
CA ARG A 56 26.62 -8.56 -0.53
C ARG A 56 27.08 -9.81 -1.27
N GLY A 57 28.22 -10.37 -0.90
CA GLY A 57 28.67 -11.65 -1.48
C GLY A 57 27.63 -12.78 -1.34
N ILE A 58 27.80 -13.86 -2.11
CA ILE A 58 26.88 -15.01 -2.16
C ILE A 58 26.54 -15.56 -0.76
N ALA A 59 27.51 -15.58 0.15
CA ALA A 59 27.30 -15.99 1.55
C ALA A 59 26.30 -15.09 2.32
N GLY A 60 26.18 -13.80 1.96
CA GLY A 60 25.16 -12.90 2.50
C GLY A 60 23.77 -13.20 1.99
N LEU A 61 23.65 -13.56 0.70
CA LEU A 61 22.39 -13.98 0.08
C LEU A 61 21.91 -15.31 0.67
N LEU A 62 22.79 -16.32 0.76
CA LEU A 62 22.45 -17.62 1.36
C LEU A 62 22.01 -17.49 2.82
N ARG A 63 22.67 -16.63 3.61
CA ARG A 63 22.22 -16.32 4.97
C ARG A 63 20.84 -15.68 5.01
N ALA A 64 20.52 -14.79 4.07
CA ALA A 64 19.19 -14.18 3.98
C ALA A 64 18.11 -15.22 3.59
N ILE A 65 18.40 -16.09 2.63
CA ILE A 65 17.48 -17.16 2.20
C ILE A 65 17.25 -18.15 3.35
N ARG A 66 18.31 -18.67 3.98
CA ARG A 66 18.21 -19.59 5.12
C ARG A 66 17.45 -18.96 6.27
N ARG A 67 17.60 -17.65 6.46
CA ARG A 67 16.84 -16.90 7.45
C ARG A 67 15.34 -16.92 7.13
N GLU A 68 14.92 -16.70 5.89
CA GLU A 68 13.52 -16.64 5.48
C GLU A 68 12.81 -18.02 5.49
N LEU A 69 13.56 -19.12 5.42
CA LEU A 69 13.02 -20.50 5.52
C LEU A 69 12.70 -20.96 6.95
N GLY A 70 12.94 -20.13 7.98
CA GLY A 70 12.68 -20.51 9.37
C GLY A 70 11.18 -20.62 9.72
N VAL A 71 10.84 -21.52 10.65
CA VAL A 71 9.45 -21.80 11.07
C VAL A 71 8.71 -20.59 11.65
N THR A 72 9.43 -19.62 12.23
CA THR A 72 8.88 -18.37 12.77
C THR A 72 8.84 -17.23 11.74
N ARG A 73 9.08 -17.53 10.46
CA ARG A 73 9.11 -16.52 9.39
C ARG A 73 7.75 -16.35 8.74
N PHE A 74 7.68 -15.29 7.94
CA PHE A 74 6.47 -14.88 7.25
C PHE A 74 5.84 -16.01 6.45
N ALA A 75 6.64 -16.74 5.65
CA ALA A 75 6.13 -17.83 4.83
C ALA A 75 5.47 -18.93 5.68
N SER A 76 6.19 -19.47 6.67
CA SER A 76 5.68 -20.50 7.57
C SER A 76 4.44 -20.04 8.35
N ALA A 77 4.44 -18.82 8.88
CA ALA A 77 3.31 -18.32 9.66
C ALA A 77 2.05 -18.12 8.80
N ILE A 78 2.18 -17.59 7.58
CA ILE A 78 1.04 -17.46 6.66
C ILE A 78 0.55 -18.84 6.20
N THR A 79 1.44 -19.79 5.95
CA THR A 79 1.07 -21.18 5.68
C THR A 79 0.29 -21.79 6.84
N VAL A 80 0.73 -21.62 8.08
CA VAL A 80 -0.01 -22.05 9.27
C VAL A 80 -1.40 -21.39 9.31
N ALA A 81 -1.50 -20.10 9.00
CA ALA A 81 -2.75 -19.34 9.03
C ALA A 81 -3.80 -19.82 8.01
N VAL A 82 -3.35 -20.19 6.81
CA VAL A 82 -4.26 -20.56 5.70
C VAL A 82 -4.49 -22.06 5.66
N ALA A 83 -3.42 -22.84 5.56
CA ALA A 83 -3.52 -24.30 5.48
C ALA A 83 -3.96 -24.90 6.81
N GLY A 84 -3.52 -24.36 7.96
CA GLY A 84 -3.98 -24.83 9.26
C GLY A 84 -5.48 -24.60 9.47
N GLY A 85 -6.04 -23.51 8.95
CA GLY A 85 -7.48 -23.27 8.96
C GLY A 85 -8.24 -24.30 8.13
N ALA A 86 -7.73 -24.63 6.94
CA ALA A 86 -8.28 -25.70 6.10
C ALA A 86 -8.18 -27.08 6.78
N THR A 87 -7.02 -27.43 7.36
CA THR A 87 -6.83 -28.69 8.10
C THR A 87 -7.79 -28.80 9.27
N LEU A 88 -7.93 -27.74 10.08
CA LEU A 88 -8.86 -27.74 11.22
C LEU A 88 -10.31 -27.91 10.75
N LYS A 89 -10.70 -27.28 9.64
CA LYS A 89 -12.04 -27.44 9.08
C LYS A 89 -12.26 -28.87 8.57
N SER A 90 -11.32 -29.43 7.82
CA SER A 90 -11.40 -30.82 7.35
C SER A 90 -11.45 -31.82 8.50
N LEU A 91 -10.66 -31.60 9.55
CA LEU A 91 -10.66 -32.44 10.76
C LEU A 91 -12.02 -32.38 11.48
N VAL A 92 -12.60 -31.18 11.66
CA VAL A 92 -13.92 -31.02 12.28
C VAL A 92 -14.98 -31.74 11.44
N THR A 93 -14.96 -31.59 10.12
CA THR A 93 -15.92 -32.28 9.23
C THR A 93 -15.74 -33.80 9.29
N TYR A 94 -14.50 -34.30 9.28
CA TYR A 94 -14.20 -35.74 9.39
C TYR A 94 -14.70 -36.32 10.72
N LEU A 95 -14.43 -35.65 11.84
CA LEU A 95 -14.90 -36.08 13.16
C LEU A 95 -16.44 -36.03 13.28
N GLU A 96 -17.11 -35.09 12.59
CA GLU A 96 -18.57 -35.02 12.59
C GLU A 96 -19.23 -36.11 11.74
N GLN A 97 -18.63 -36.47 10.59
CA GLN A 97 -19.24 -37.37 9.60
C GLN A 97 -18.80 -38.83 9.80
N GLU A 98 -17.50 -39.07 9.91
CA GLU A 98 -16.91 -40.42 9.86
C GLU A 98 -16.66 -41.01 11.25
N ARG A 99 -16.36 -40.15 12.23
CA ARG A 99 -15.87 -40.56 13.56
C ARG A 99 -16.57 -39.84 14.72
N PRO A 100 -17.92 -39.78 14.75
CA PRO A 100 -18.64 -39.03 15.77
C PRO A 100 -18.37 -39.55 17.19
N GLU A 101 -18.05 -40.83 17.36
CA GLU A 101 -17.76 -41.48 18.65
C GLU A 101 -16.62 -40.81 19.45
N PHE A 102 -15.66 -40.17 18.78
CA PHE A 102 -14.55 -39.48 19.43
C PHE A 102 -14.91 -38.09 19.97
N LEU A 103 -16.09 -37.55 19.62
CA LEU A 103 -16.54 -36.24 20.07
C LEU A 103 -17.39 -36.37 21.35
N PRO A 104 -17.06 -35.65 22.44
CA PRO A 104 -17.92 -35.57 23.62
C PRO A 104 -19.33 -35.11 23.26
N GLN A 105 -20.34 -35.64 23.95
CA GLN A 105 -21.75 -35.37 23.62
C GLN A 105 -22.10 -33.87 23.70
N SER A 106 -21.45 -33.11 24.58
CA SER A 106 -21.57 -31.65 24.70
C SER A 106 -21.02 -30.93 23.45
N VAL A 107 -19.86 -31.35 22.95
CA VAL A 107 -19.23 -30.81 21.73
C VAL A 107 -20.09 -31.14 20.51
N ARG A 108 -20.62 -32.36 20.42
CA ARG A 108 -21.52 -32.75 19.32
C ARG A 108 -22.78 -31.88 19.27
N ARG A 109 -23.41 -31.61 20.42
CA ARG A 109 -24.57 -30.71 20.53
C ARG A 109 -24.22 -29.26 20.17
N LEU A 110 -23.01 -28.79 20.50
CA LEU A 110 -22.56 -27.46 20.13
C LEU A 110 -22.34 -27.37 18.61
N LEU A 111 -21.62 -28.33 18.04
CA LEU A 111 -21.30 -28.38 16.62
C LEU A 111 -22.54 -28.49 15.73
N SER A 112 -23.58 -29.21 16.16
CA SER A 112 -24.84 -29.29 15.40
C SER A 112 -25.62 -27.97 15.36
N ARG A 113 -25.43 -27.08 16.35
CA ARG A 113 -26.08 -25.75 16.40
C ARG A 113 -25.35 -24.69 15.58
N VAL A 114 -24.07 -24.90 15.27
CA VAL A 114 -23.22 -23.92 14.59
C VAL A 114 -23.35 -24.10 13.07
N LYS A 115 -23.61 -23.00 12.34
CA LYS A 115 -23.71 -23.03 10.86
C LYS A 115 -22.35 -23.35 10.24
N ASP A 116 -22.32 -23.98 9.06
CA ASP A 116 -21.06 -24.36 8.41
C ASP A 116 -20.10 -23.17 8.20
N VAL A 117 -20.64 -22.02 7.81
CA VAL A 117 -19.90 -20.75 7.66
C VAL A 117 -19.22 -20.34 8.98
N GLN A 118 -19.89 -20.53 10.12
CA GLN A 118 -19.34 -20.22 11.44
C GLN A 118 -18.26 -21.24 11.82
N LYS A 119 -18.42 -22.54 11.50
CA LYS A 119 -17.38 -23.56 11.70
C LYS A 119 -16.10 -23.19 10.94
N THR A 120 -16.24 -22.83 9.66
CA THR A 120 -15.12 -22.34 8.84
C THR A 120 -14.46 -21.10 9.44
N PHE A 121 -15.26 -20.14 9.93
CA PHE A 121 -14.74 -18.94 10.58
C PHE A 121 -13.92 -19.25 11.83
N TYR A 122 -14.43 -20.09 12.74
CA TYR A 122 -13.71 -20.43 13.97
C TYR A 122 -12.44 -21.24 13.72
N ALA A 123 -12.45 -22.17 12.76
CA ALA A 123 -11.25 -22.90 12.35
C ALA A 123 -10.16 -21.96 11.82
N ASN A 124 -10.53 -21.03 10.93
CA ASN A 124 -9.62 -20.02 10.41
C ASN A 124 -9.17 -19.02 11.49
N ALA A 125 -10.03 -18.66 12.44
CA ALA A 125 -9.69 -17.74 13.52
C ALA A 125 -8.66 -18.34 14.48
N LEU A 126 -8.81 -19.61 14.85
CA LEU A 126 -7.84 -20.32 15.70
C LEU A 126 -6.48 -20.42 15.01
N SER A 127 -6.47 -20.82 13.74
CA SER A 127 -5.26 -20.90 12.93
C SER A 127 -4.58 -19.53 12.74
N ALA A 128 -5.36 -18.48 12.43
CA ALA A 128 -4.84 -17.11 12.33
C ALA A 128 -4.27 -16.60 13.65
N TYR A 129 -4.85 -17.00 14.79
CA TYR A 129 -4.33 -16.65 16.12
C TYR A 129 -2.95 -17.25 16.36
N ILE A 130 -2.79 -18.55 16.06
CA ILE A 130 -1.49 -19.22 16.15
C ILE A 130 -0.47 -18.51 15.25
N ALA A 131 -0.85 -18.19 14.01
CA ALA A 131 0.03 -17.51 13.06
C ALA A 131 0.50 -16.13 13.53
N ILE A 132 -0.39 -15.27 14.06
CA ILE A 132 0.02 -13.95 14.55
C ILE A 132 0.88 -14.04 15.80
N VAL A 133 0.63 -15.02 16.67
CA VAL A 133 1.49 -15.31 17.83
C VAL A 133 2.88 -15.75 17.38
N LEU A 134 2.97 -16.59 16.35
CA LEU A 134 4.25 -16.98 15.74
C LEU A 134 5.01 -15.77 15.17
N LEU A 135 4.32 -14.89 14.43
CA LEU A 135 4.92 -13.68 13.85
C LEU A 135 5.40 -12.67 14.90
N GLN A 136 4.73 -12.62 16.04
CA GLN A 136 5.05 -11.72 17.16
C GLN A 136 5.97 -12.35 18.20
N SER A 137 6.29 -13.64 18.08
CA SER A 137 7.15 -14.34 19.03
C SER A 137 8.52 -13.66 19.16
N PRO A 138 9.09 -13.56 20.38
CA PRO A 138 10.39 -12.94 20.58
C PRO A 138 11.43 -13.61 19.70
N ARG A 139 12.00 -12.83 18.79
CA ARG A 139 13.12 -13.28 17.95
C ARG A 139 14.26 -13.65 18.90
N SER A 140 14.60 -14.93 19.02
CA SER A 140 15.82 -15.33 19.72
C SER A 140 16.98 -14.62 19.03
N ARG A 141 17.53 -13.61 19.71
CA ARG A 141 18.72 -12.88 19.26
C ARG A 141 19.86 -13.86 19.41
N THR A 142 20.23 -14.57 18.34
CA THR A 142 21.62 -14.96 18.20
C THR A 142 22.43 -13.66 18.13
N SER A 143 23.10 -13.40 19.25
CA SER A 143 23.92 -12.22 19.52
C SER A 143 24.96 -12.06 18.42
N VAL A 144 24.80 -11.05 17.57
CA VAL A 144 25.96 -10.37 17.00
C VAL A 144 26.14 -9.16 17.87
N VAL A 145 27.11 -9.27 18.78
CA VAL A 145 27.68 -8.17 19.56
C VAL A 145 28.04 -7.06 18.57
N SER A 146 27.21 -6.03 18.49
CA SER A 146 27.58 -4.76 17.88
C SER A 146 28.05 -3.88 19.03
N THR A 147 29.38 -3.85 19.21
CA THR A 147 30.09 -2.89 20.04
C THR A 147 29.84 -1.48 19.50
N ARG A 148 28.76 -0.85 19.97
CA ARG A 148 28.60 0.60 19.99
C ARG A 148 27.74 0.98 21.19
N LYS A 149 28.32 0.83 22.37
CA LYS A 149 27.92 1.60 23.56
C LYS A 149 28.54 2.99 23.43
N LEU A 150 27.73 3.98 23.08
CA LEU A 150 27.84 5.33 23.62
C LEU A 150 26.49 6.02 23.47
N HIS A 151 25.99 6.59 24.56
CA HIS A 151 24.70 7.24 24.79
C HIS A 151 23.48 6.31 24.91
N ALA A 152 23.17 5.99 26.17
CA ALA A 152 21.89 5.42 26.60
C ALA A 152 20.77 6.46 26.44
N VAL A 153 20.24 6.58 25.21
CA VAL A 153 18.87 7.06 25.00
C VAL A 153 17.97 5.85 25.21
N ALA A 154 16.94 5.99 26.06
CA ALA A 154 15.95 4.94 26.31
C ALA A 154 15.53 4.26 24.98
N PRO A 155 15.43 2.91 24.92
CA PRO A 155 15.16 2.23 23.67
C PRO A 155 13.79 2.68 23.14
N ALA A 156 13.80 3.56 22.14
CA ALA A 156 12.59 4.04 21.47
C ALA A 156 11.75 2.83 21.07
N GLN A 157 10.60 2.65 21.74
CA GLN A 157 9.70 1.53 21.52
C GLN A 157 9.35 1.49 20.02
N ARG A 158 9.76 0.42 19.35
CA ARG A 158 9.56 0.26 17.91
C ARG A 158 8.11 -0.17 17.66
N PRO A 159 7.45 0.34 16.60
CA PRO A 159 6.14 -0.15 16.20
C PRO A 159 6.17 -1.67 16.00
N SER A 160 5.04 -2.32 16.27
CA SER A 160 4.89 -3.76 16.05
C SER A 160 5.28 -4.15 14.61
N PRO A 161 6.07 -5.23 14.43
CA PRO A 161 6.53 -5.65 13.11
C PRO A 161 5.40 -6.16 12.20
N THR A 162 4.25 -6.51 12.78
CA THR A 162 3.09 -7.07 12.06
C THR A 162 2.04 -6.02 11.73
N LEU A 163 2.17 -4.78 12.21
CA LEU A 163 1.11 -3.78 12.13
C LEU A 163 0.70 -3.47 10.68
N ASP A 164 1.67 -3.34 9.79
CA ASP A 164 1.40 -3.04 8.37
C ASP A 164 0.66 -4.20 7.69
N LEU A 165 0.99 -5.45 8.04
CA LEU A 165 0.27 -6.63 7.57
C LEU A 165 -1.14 -6.67 8.12
N THR A 166 -1.31 -6.42 9.41
CA THR A 166 -2.63 -6.38 10.08
C THR A 166 -3.55 -5.34 9.44
N LEU A 167 -3.05 -4.14 9.17
CA LEU A 167 -3.82 -3.08 8.50
C LEU A 167 -4.15 -3.45 7.04
N LEU A 168 -3.24 -4.13 6.34
CA LEU A 168 -3.50 -4.62 4.97
C LEU A 168 -4.63 -5.65 4.96
N VAL A 169 -4.58 -6.65 5.85
CA VAL A 169 -5.62 -7.69 5.94
C VAL A 169 -6.95 -7.07 6.40
N LEU A 170 -6.92 -6.15 7.37
CA LEU A 170 -8.10 -5.41 7.82
C LEU A 170 -8.79 -4.68 6.67
N VAL A 171 -8.05 -3.89 5.90
CA VAL A 171 -8.62 -3.13 4.78
C VAL A 171 -9.24 -4.06 3.73
N ARG A 172 -8.62 -5.21 3.46
CA ARG A 172 -9.18 -6.21 2.53
C ARG A 172 -10.46 -6.85 3.09
N ALA A 173 -10.51 -7.13 4.39
CA ALA A 173 -11.70 -7.66 5.04
C ALA A 173 -12.86 -6.64 5.03
N LEU A 174 -12.57 -5.37 5.33
CA LEU A 174 -13.54 -4.27 5.25
C LEU A 174 -14.08 -4.09 3.82
N ASP A 175 -13.22 -4.14 2.80
CA ASP A 175 -13.64 -4.09 1.40
C ASP A 175 -14.62 -5.22 1.05
N ALA A 176 -14.32 -6.45 1.48
CA ALA A 176 -15.16 -7.60 1.26
C ALA A 176 -16.50 -7.53 2.03
N ALA A 177 -16.50 -6.91 3.21
CA ALA A 177 -17.72 -6.64 3.98
C ALA A 177 -18.59 -5.59 3.29
N VAL A 178 -18.01 -4.42 2.95
CA VAL A 178 -18.68 -3.33 2.21
C VAL A 178 -19.31 -3.84 0.91
N ARG A 179 -18.59 -4.70 0.18
CA ARG A 179 -19.11 -5.28 -1.07
C ARG A 179 -20.27 -6.24 -0.86
N ALA A 180 -20.28 -6.99 0.24
CA ALA A 180 -21.38 -7.89 0.54
C ALA A 180 -22.62 -7.15 1.03
N THR A 181 -22.46 -6.05 1.77
CA THR A 181 -23.58 -5.32 2.37
C THR A 181 -24.10 -4.17 1.51
N LEU A 182 -23.21 -3.32 0.98
CA LEU A 182 -23.58 -2.10 0.26
C LEU A 182 -23.60 -2.26 -1.26
N LEU A 183 -22.93 -3.30 -1.80
CA LEU A 183 -22.85 -3.55 -3.25
C LEU A 183 -23.15 -5.01 -3.59
N PRO A 184 -24.31 -5.56 -3.15
CA PRO A 184 -24.67 -6.94 -3.41
C PRO A 184 -24.71 -7.23 -4.92
N GLN A 185 -24.38 -8.46 -5.29
CA GLN A 185 -24.52 -8.94 -6.67
C GLN A 185 -26.01 -9.01 -7.01
N PRO A 186 -26.46 -8.41 -8.12
CA PRO A 186 -27.81 -8.67 -8.61
C PRO A 186 -27.90 -10.16 -8.97
N LYS A 187 -28.93 -10.87 -8.47
CA LYS A 187 -29.14 -12.27 -8.83
C LYS A 187 -29.99 -12.34 -10.09
N VAL A 188 -29.72 -13.34 -10.93
CA VAL A 188 -30.50 -13.61 -12.15
C VAL A 188 -31.99 -13.83 -11.83
N GLN A 189 -32.29 -14.38 -10.65
CA GLN A 189 -33.65 -14.60 -10.17
C GLN A 189 -34.41 -13.31 -9.81
N ASP A 190 -33.70 -12.22 -9.50
CA ASP A 190 -34.31 -10.97 -9.03
C ASP A 190 -34.71 -10.02 -10.19
N VAL A 191 -34.40 -10.39 -11.44
CA VAL A 191 -34.51 -9.47 -12.58
C VAL A 191 -35.14 -10.15 -13.80
N SER A 192 -36.17 -9.51 -14.34
CA SER A 192 -36.99 -10.01 -15.45
C SER A 192 -36.27 -10.11 -16.79
N SER A 193 -35.21 -9.33 -17.01
CA SER A 193 -34.51 -9.27 -18.31
C SER A 193 -32.99 -9.19 -18.19
N THR A 194 -32.30 -9.77 -19.19
CA THR A 194 -30.84 -9.70 -19.33
C THR A 194 -30.32 -8.25 -19.44
N GLU A 195 -31.11 -7.35 -20.01
CA GLU A 195 -30.76 -5.93 -20.14
C GLU A 195 -30.84 -5.18 -18.80
N GLU A 196 -31.85 -5.47 -17.97
CA GLU A 196 -31.93 -4.92 -16.61
C GLU A 196 -30.78 -5.40 -15.73
N LEU A 197 -30.37 -6.67 -15.87
CA LEU A 197 -29.20 -7.22 -15.19
C LEU A 197 -27.92 -6.47 -15.59
N LYS A 198 -27.69 -6.29 -16.90
CA LYS A 198 -26.53 -5.50 -17.41
C LYS A 198 -26.55 -4.06 -16.88
N LYS A 199 -27.72 -3.43 -16.83
CA LYS A 199 -27.89 -2.06 -16.33
C LYS A 199 -27.62 -1.97 -14.83
N ALA A 200 -28.12 -2.92 -14.03
CA ALA A 200 -27.86 -3.01 -12.60
C ALA A 200 -26.37 -3.25 -12.31
N GLU A 201 -25.72 -4.16 -13.04
CA GLU A 201 -24.28 -4.39 -12.95
C GLU A 201 -23.47 -3.13 -13.33
N GLY A 202 -23.87 -2.43 -14.39
CA GLY A 202 -23.23 -1.19 -14.83
C GLY A 202 -23.31 -0.08 -13.77
N ARG A 203 -24.49 0.09 -13.15
CA ARG A 203 -24.69 1.01 -12.01
C ARG A 203 -23.80 0.64 -10.83
N ARG A 204 -23.77 -0.64 -10.44
CA ARG A 204 -22.92 -1.15 -9.34
C ARG A 204 -21.44 -0.93 -9.60
N ARG A 205 -20.95 -1.22 -10.82
CA ARG A 205 -19.56 -1.00 -11.23
C ARG A 205 -19.19 0.49 -11.15
N THR A 206 -20.07 1.36 -11.62
CA THR A 206 -19.89 2.82 -11.54
C THR A 206 -19.86 3.30 -10.09
N LEU A 207 -20.79 2.86 -9.25
CA LEU A 207 -20.83 3.21 -7.83
C LEU A 207 -19.57 2.73 -7.09
N SER A 208 -19.15 1.48 -7.29
CA SER A 208 -17.89 0.95 -6.74
C SER A 208 -16.70 1.81 -7.17
N ALA A 209 -16.61 2.19 -8.45
CA ALA A 209 -15.50 2.99 -8.95
C ALA A 209 -15.49 4.42 -8.37
N ARG A 210 -16.65 4.99 -8.04
CA ARG A 210 -16.77 6.29 -7.36
C ARG A 210 -16.34 6.19 -5.89
N ILE A 211 -16.81 5.17 -5.17
CA ILE A 211 -16.40 4.92 -3.77
C ILE A 211 -14.88 4.70 -3.71
N ASP A 212 -14.34 3.89 -4.61
CA ASP A 212 -12.89 3.65 -4.70
C ASP A 212 -12.10 4.94 -4.91
N ALA A 213 -12.58 5.81 -5.80
CA ALA A 213 -11.96 7.11 -6.06
C ALA A 213 -12.01 8.02 -4.82
N MET A 214 -13.13 8.06 -4.10
CA MET A 214 -13.27 8.86 -2.87
C MET A 214 -12.38 8.34 -1.75
N VAL A 215 -12.30 7.02 -1.56
CA VAL A 215 -11.41 6.40 -0.57
C VAL A 215 -9.95 6.70 -0.91
N PHE A 216 -9.56 6.59 -2.19
CA PHE A 216 -8.22 6.96 -2.63
C PHE A 216 -7.92 8.44 -2.39
N TRP A 217 -8.87 9.32 -2.72
CA TRP A 217 -8.74 10.77 -2.53
C TRP A 217 -8.51 11.13 -1.06
N ALA A 218 -9.39 10.68 -0.16
CA ALA A 218 -9.29 10.94 1.27
C ALA A 218 -8.00 10.35 1.88
N SER A 219 -7.65 9.12 1.48
CA SER A 219 -6.41 8.46 1.93
C SER A 219 -5.17 9.24 1.50
N SER A 220 -5.13 9.66 0.22
CA SER A 220 -4.02 10.41 -0.34
C SER A 220 -3.87 11.78 0.33
N ALA A 221 -4.98 12.48 0.58
CA ALA A 221 -4.94 13.77 1.29
C ALA A 221 -4.34 13.63 2.68
N ARG A 222 -4.78 12.64 3.47
CA ARG A 222 -4.23 12.37 4.81
C ARG A 222 -2.75 12.03 4.77
N ILE A 223 -2.34 11.17 3.83
CA ILE A 223 -0.95 10.74 3.63
C ILE A 223 -0.08 11.94 3.29
N MET A 224 -0.48 12.74 2.29
CA MET A 224 0.33 13.87 1.85
C MET A 224 0.45 14.94 2.93
N TRP A 225 -0.62 15.19 3.69
CA TRP A 225 -0.55 16.11 4.82
C TRP A 225 0.44 15.62 5.89
N CYS A 226 0.44 14.32 6.21
CA CYS A 226 1.44 13.73 7.10
C CYS A 226 2.85 13.84 6.53
N PHE A 227 3.05 13.63 5.23
CA PHE A 227 4.36 13.76 4.62
C PHE A 227 4.96 15.17 4.84
N PHE A 228 4.15 16.21 4.67
CA PHE A 228 4.58 17.59 4.92
C PHE A 228 4.82 17.85 6.42
N TYR A 229 3.87 17.50 7.30
CA TYR A 229 3.86 18.00 8.69
C TYR A 229 4.15 16.96 9.77
N GLU A 230 3.91 15.68 9.53
CA GLU A 230 4.06 14.58 10.51
C GLU A 230 4.65 13.30 9.87
N PRO A 231 5.85 13.36 9.27
CA PRO A 231 6.42 12.24 8.53
C PRO A 231 6.59 10.99 9.41
N GLN A 232 6.76 11.16 10.72
CA GLN A 232 6.89 10.06 11.68
C GLN A 232 5.69 9.11 11.74
N ARG A 233 4.50 9.55 11.29
CA ARG A 233 3.30 8.69 11.24
C ARG A 233 3.29 7.73 10.04
N LEU A 234 4.13 7.98 9.04
CA LEU A 234 4.25 7.17 7.84
C LEU A 234 5.43 6.18 7.93
N PRO A 235 5.37 5.02 7.25
CA PRO A 235 6.52 4.14 7.15
C PRO A 235 7.72 4.85 6.51
N ARG A 236 8.92 4.66 7.07
CA ARG A 236 10.14 5.35 6.61
C ARG A 236 10.47 5.09 5.13
N SER A 237 10.26 3.85 4.66
CA SER A 237 10.46 3.48 3.25
C SER A 237 9.51 4.25 2.34
N TYR A 238 8.28 4.49 2.79
CA TYR A 238 7.26 5.20 2.05
C TYR A 238 7.57 6.70 1.98
N ASN A 239 7.97 7.33 3.09
CA ASN A 239 8.45 8.71 3.05
C ASN A 239 9.63 8.90 2.10
N ARG A 240 10.58 7.97 2.10
CA ARG A 240 11.73 8.03 1.19
C ARG A 240 11.28 7.94 -0.27
N TRP A 241 10.33 7.05 -0.57
CA TRP A 241 9.77 6.92 -1.91
C TRP A 241 9.04 8.21 -2.35
N ILE A 242 8.23 8.82 -1.47
CA ILE A 242 7.58 10.12 -1.77
C ILE A 242 8.62 11.21 -1.98
N MET A 243 9.67 11.30 -1.14
CA MET A 243 10.75 12.28 -1.30
C MET A 243 11.43 12.17 -2.67
N THR A 244 11.72 10.94 -3.12
CA THR A 244 12.34 10.70 -4.42
C THR A 244 11.47 11.24 -5.57
N LEU A 245 10.18 10.91 -5.56
CA LEU A 245 9.25 11.39 -6.61
C LEU A 245 8.95 12.89 -6.52
N ALA A 246 8.86 13.44 -5.32
CA ALA A 246 8.52 14.85 -5.11
C ALA A 246 9.68 15.78 -5.50
N ASN A 247 10.93 15.30 -5.43
CA ASN A 247 12.14 16.06 -5.72
C ASN A 247 12.16 17.43 -5.01
N ILE A 248 11.84 17.43 -3.71
CA ILE A 248 11.76 18.62 -2.87
C ILE A 248 12.97 18.70 -1.93
N ASP A 249 13.54 19.90 -1.75
CA ASP A 249 14.63 20.10 -0.81
C ASP A 249 14.14 19.89 0.64
N PRO A 250 14.85 19.09 1.46
CA PRO A 250 14.46 18.86 2.86
C PRO A 250 14.32 20.13 3.71
N ARG A 251 15.01 21.23 3.39
CA ARG A 251 14.94 22.50 4.12
C ARG A 251 13.60 23.20 3.95
N ILE A 252 12.95 23.06 2.79
CA ILE A 252 11.57 23.56 2.59
C ILE A 252 10.60 22.80 3.51
N LEU A 253 10.74 21.49 3.62
CA LEU A 253 9.91 20.71 4.55
C LEU A 253 10.18 21.09 6.02
N GLN A 254 11.44 21.37 6.37
CA GLN A 254 11.78 21.87 7.70
C GLN A 254 11.17 23.25 7.97
N ALA A 255 11.19 24.16 7.00
CA ALA A 255 10.56 25.48 7.14
C ALA A 255 9.05 25.38 7.34
N LEU A 256 8.35 24.55 6.55
CA LEU A 256 6.91 24.30 6.72
C LEU A 256 6.58 23.75 8.12
N ARG A 257 7.41 22.84 8.65
CA ARG A 257 7.25 22.29 10.00
C ARG A 257 7.56 23.34 11.07
N ALA A 258 8.59 24.15 10.88
CA ALA A 258 8.93 25.25 11.78
C ALA A 258 7.83 26.32 11.84
N ILE A 259 7.16 26.60 10.70
CA ILE A 259 5.94 27.44 10.65
C ILE A 259 4.83 26.83 11.51
N ARG A 260 4.54 25.54 11.33
CA ARG A 260 3.54 24.82 12.12
C ARG A 260 3.85 24.84 13.62
N GLU A 261 5.12 24.69 13.99
CA GLU A 261 5.58 24.71 15.38
C GLU A 261 5.69 26.14 15.96
N GLY A 262 5.48 27.19 15.14
CA GLY A 262 5.64 28.58 15.55
C GLY A 262 7.08 29.06 15.72
N LYS A 263 8.06 28.21 15.40
CA LYS A 263 9.51 28.49 15.41
C LYS A 263 9.98 29.34 14.22
N TRP A 264 9.15 29.44 13.20
CA TRP A 264 9.39 30.27 12.04
C TRP A 264 8.13 31.08 11.74
N SER A 265 8.23 32.40 11.63
CA SER A 265 7.07 33.27 11.40
C SER A 265 7.44 34.56 10.68
N TYR A 266 6.69 34.85 9.61
CA TYR A 266 6.79 36.09 8.85
C TYR A 266 6.36 37.32 9.66
N THR A 267 5.33 37.18 10.50
CA THR A 267 4.79 38.30 11.28
C THR A 267 5.69 38.63 12.47
N ARG A 268 6.14 37.61 13.20
CA ARG A 268 7.04 37.77 14.35
C ARG A 268 8.50 37.99 13.98
N LYS A 269 8.88 37.76 12.71
CA LYS A 269 10.27 37.87 12.21
C LYS A 269 11.24 36.95 12.94
N VAL A 270 10.76 35.77 13.34
CA VAL A 270 11.54 34.74 14.04
C VAL A 270 11.78 33.57 13.09
N ALA A 271 13.00 33.01 13.12
CA ALA A 271 13.35 31.80 12.40
C ALA A 271 14.32 30.97 13.25
N VAL A 272 14.00 29.70 13.49
CA VAL A 272 14.88 28.75 14.18
C VAL A 272 14.99 27.45 13.37
N PRO A 273 16.16 27.11 12.81
CA PRO A 273 17.39 27.93 12.73
C PRO A 273 17.20 29.21 11.89
N THR A 274 18.00 30.25 12.16
CA THR A 274 17.91 31.57 11.51
C THR A 274 18.33 31.54 10.03
N ASP A 275 19.26 30.65 9.69
CA ASP A 275 19.88 30.50 8.38
C ASP A 275 19.19 29.45 7.49
N LEU A 276 18.10 28.82 7.95
CA LEU A 276 17.48 27.67 7.29
C LEU A 276 17.16 27.91 5.80
N LEU A 277 16.51 29.03 5.49
CA LEU A 277 16.17 29.40 4.11
C LEU A 277 17.22 30.30 3.47
N SER A 278 18.00 31.03 4.25
CA SER A 278 19.10 31.87 3.75
C SER A 278 20.22 31.02 3.14
N SER A 279 20.60 29.93 3.83
CA SER A 279 21.54 28.92 3.30
C SER A 279 20.99 28.24 2.06
N PHE A 280 19.69 27.93 2.03
CA PHE A 280 19.05 27.36 0.86
C PHE A 280 19.04 28.30 -0.34
N SER A 281 18.77 29.58 -0.11
CA SER A 281 18.84 30.63 -1.14
C SER A 281 20.24 30.70 -1.76
N HIS A 282 21.26 30.72 -0.90
CA HIS A 282 22.66 30.75 -1.31
C HIS A 282 23.05 29.52 -2.15
N ASP A 283 22.66 28.31 -1.74
CA ASP A 283 22.93 27.08 -2.48
C ASP A 283 22.29 27.03 -3.87
N LEU A 284 21.16 27.74 -4.05
CA LEU A 284 20.50 27.89 -5.35
C LEU A 284 21.13 28.98 -6.24
N GLY A 285 22.14 29.70 -5.74
CA GLY A 285 22.79 30.81 -6.43
C GLY A 285 22.07 32.16 -6.29
N TYR A 286 21.15 32.30 -5.33
CA TYR A 286 20.45 33.55 -5.05
C TYR A 286 21.02 34.26 -3.81
N PRO A 287 20.78 35.58 -3.64
CA PRO A 287 21.16 36.29 -2.44
C PRO A 287 20.57 35.65 -1.17
N ALA A 288 21.38 35.51 -0.12
CA ALA A 288 20.93 34.94 1.17
C ALA A 288 19.75 35.74 1.78
N SER A 289 19.66 37.04 1.47
CA SER A 289 18.57 37.93 1.89
C SER A 289 17.19 37.50 1.40
N TRP A 290 17.08 36.68 0.35
CA TRP A 290 15.80 36.14 -0.13
C TRP A 290 15.23 35.06 0.79
N GLY A 291 16.05 34.45 1.65
CA GLY A 291 15.65 33.50 2.69
C GLY A 291 15.53 34.10 4.08
N ASP A 292 15.90 35.37 4.26
CA ASP A 292 15.92 36.06 5.55
C ASP A 292 14.52 36.51 5.96
N VAL A 293 13.96 35.86 6.99
CA VAL A 293 12.61 36.13 7.51
C VAL A 293 12.41 37.59 7.92
N THR A 294 13.47 38.28 8.35
CA THR A 294 13.40 39.67 8.79
C THR A 294 13.00 40.59 7.63
N ARG A 295 13.49 40.28 6.43
CA ARG A 295 13.27 41.06 5.20
C ARG A 295 12.03 40.63 4.42
N LEU A 296 11.56 39.40 4.60
CA LEU A 296 10.40 38.88 3.87
C LEU A 296 9.09 39.55 4.30
N PRO A 297 8.27 40.08 3.38
CA PRO A 297 6.97 40.67 3.72
C PRO A 297 5.98 39.58 4.15
N ALA A 298 5.30 39.78 5.29
CA ALA A 298 4.31 38.82 5.79
C ALA A 298 2.97 38.88 5.05
N TYR A 299 2.60 40.07 4.57
CA TYR A 299 1.33 40.36 3.92
C TYR A 299 1.57 40.82 2.48
N GLY A 300 0.50 40.86 1.69
CA GLY A 300 0.50 41.46 0.36
C GLY A 300 0.43 42.99 0.37
N GLY A 301 0.20 43.58 -0.81
CA GLY A 301 -0.02 45.02 -0.98
C GLY A 301 1.23 45.89 -1.20
N PRO A 302 1.10 47.23 -1.12
CA PRO A 302 2.16 48.18 -1.50
C PRO A 302 3.43 48.07 -0.64
N ARG A 303 3.29 47.81 0.67
CA ARG A 303 4.45 47.60 1.56
C ARG A 303 5.27 46.38 1.15
N ALA A 304 4.61 45.32 0.68
CA ALA A 304 5.30 44.15 0.15
C ALA A 304 6.10 44.50 -1.11
N ASN A 305 5.54 45.35 -2.00
CA ASN A 305 6.26 45.81 -3.20
C ASN A 305 7.53 46.57 -2.86
N ALA A 306 7.51 47.41 -1.82
CA ALA A 306 8.70 48.11 -1.34
C ALA A 306 9.77 47.10 -0.88
N SER A 307 9.39 46.11 -0.06
CA SER A 307 10.30 45.04 0.38
C SER A 307 10.89 44.27 -0.80
N TRP A 308 10.08 43.92 -1.80
CA TRP A 308 10.56 43.19 -2.98
C TRP A 308 11.49 44.01 -3.86
N LYS A 309 11.24 45.32 -4.00
CA LYS A 309 12.15 46.24 -4.71
C LYS A 309 13.52 46.28 -4.03
N THR A 310 13.57 46.34 -2.69
CA THR A 310 14.82 46.28 -1.93
C THR A 310 15.54 44.93 -2.06
N LEU A 311 14.79 43.83 -2.18
CA LEU A 311 15.35 42.49 -2.35
C LEU A 311 15.73 42.16 -3.81
N GLY A 312 15.36 43.00 -4.78
CA GLY A 312 15.59 42.74 -6.20
C GLY A 312 14.71 41.63 -6.79
N VAL A 313 13.58 41.30 -6.15
CA VAL A 313 12.65 40.25 -6.61
C VAL A 313 11.51 40.89 -7.42
N THR A 314 11.44 40.62 -8.72
CA THR A 314 10.53 41.34 -9.63
C THR A 314 9.17 40.63 -9.83
N ASN A 315 9.10 39.33 -9.64
CA ASN A 315 7.93 38.50 -9.92
C ASN A 315 6.99 38.30 -8.71
N ARG A 316 7.02 39.19 -7.71
CA ARG A 316 6.27 39.04 -6.44
C ARG A 316 5.37 40.23 -6.07
N ALA A 317 5.06 41.11 -7.03
CA ALA A 317 4.21 42.27 -6.79
C ALA A 317 2.87 41.93 -6.08
N GLY A 318 2.59 42.63 -4.97
CA GLY A 318 1.37 42.56 -4.19
C GLY A 318 1.26 41.36 -3.26
N ARG A 319 2.33 40.56 -3.08
CA ARG A 319 2.29 39.28 -2.36
C ARG A 319 3.31 39.24 -1.23
N GLY A 320 2.99 38.61 -0.10
CA GLY A 320 3.96 38.30 0.95
C GLY A 320 4.60 36.93 0.76
N GLY A 321 5.43 36.47 1.70
CA GLY A 321 5.91 35.07 1.78
C GLY A 321 7.22 34.79 1.04
N ILE A 322 7.77 33.57 1.19
CA ILE A 322 9.01 33.13 0.52
C ILE A 322 8.89 33.23 -1.02
N PRO A 323 9.91 33.73 -1.75
CA PRO A 323 9.91 33.78 -3.22
C PRO A 323 9.65 32.42 -3.87
N CYS A 324 9.07 32.43 -5.07
CA CYS A 324 8.73 31.20 -5.78
C CYS A 324 9.98 30.45 -6.24
N GLU A 325 11.06 31.15 -6.56
CA GLU A 325 12.37 30.63 -6.92
C GLU A 325 12.91 29.67 -5.86
N LEU A 326 12.80 30.07 -4.59
CA LEU A 326 13.19 29.25 -3.45
C LEU A 326 12.22 28.06 -3.32
N VAL A 327 10.90 28.30 -3.32
CA VAL A 327 9.92 27.22 -3.15
C VAL A 327 9.99 26.17 -4.28
N HIS A 328 10.28 26.59 -5.50
CA HIS A 328 10.47 25.69 -6.64
C HIS A 328 11.82 24.97 -6.63
N GLY A 329 12.78 25.43 -5.81
CA GLY A 329 14.14 24.88 -5.75
C GLY A 329 14.90 25.06 -7.07
N GLY A 330 14.76 26.23 -7.70
CA GLY A 330 15.37 26.55 -9.00
C GLY A 330 14.66 25.95 -10.24
N ILE A 331 13.71 25.02 -10.07
CA ILE A 331 13.01 24.40 -11.20
C ILE A 331 11.99 25.37 -11.80
N GLY A 332 12.17 25.75 -13.06
CA GLY A 332 11.29 26.72 -13.73
C GLY A 332 11.46 28.16 -13.21
N GLY A 333 12.52 28.42 -12.44
CA GLY A 333 12.81 29.74 -11.85
C GLY A 333 11.61 30.32 -11.10
N GLY A 334 11.28 31.57 -11.42
CA GLY A 334 10.13 32.27 -10.84
C GLY A 334 8.75 31.87 -11.39
N SER A 335 8.68 31.03 -12.43
CA SER A 335 7.43 30.68 -13.10
C SER A 335 6.74 29.48 -12.45
N CYS A 336 5.57 29.72 -11.86
CA CYS A 336 4.77 28.70 -11.19
C CYS A 336 4.25 27.61 -12.16
N THR A 337 3.83 28.02 -13.36
CA THR A 337 3.33 27.11 -14.38
C THR A 337 4.47 26.26 -14.96
N ALA A 338 5.63 26.87 -15.21
CA ALA A 338 6.82 26.14 -15.66
C ALA A 338 7.28 25.13 -14.61
N ASN A 339 7.33 25.51 -13.33
CA ASN A 339 7.67 24.58 -12.24
C ASN A 339 6.72 23.38 -12.19
N ALA A 340 5.40 23.62 -12.21
CA ALA A 340 4.41 22.54 -12.18
C ALA A 340 4.53 21.62 -13.41
N ALA A 341 4.72 22.19 -14.62
CA ALA A 341 4.88 21.45 -15.86
C ALA A 341 6.17 20.62 -15.88
N LEU A 342 7.33 21.22 -15.58
CA LEU A 342 8.63 20.53 -15.57
C LEU A 342 8.65 19.40 -14.54
N ARG A 343 8.11 19.63 -13.34
CA ARG A 343 7.95 18.58 -12.33
C ARG A 343 6.98 17.50 -12.77
N GLY A 344 5.90 17.86 -13.47
CA GLY A 344 4.98 16.93 -14.09
C GLY A 344 5.66 16.03 -15.13
N VAL A 345 6.46 16.60 -16.04
CA VAL A 345 7.22 15.85 -17.06
C VAL A 345 8.24 14.91 -16.41
N LYS A 346 9.00 15.40 -15.42
CA LYS A 346 9.94 14.55 -14.67
C LYS A 346 9.22 13.40 -13.97
N ALA A 347 8.13 13.69 -13.26
CA ALA A 347 7.31 12.68 -12.59
C ALA A 347 6.69 11.69 -13.58
N PHE A 348 6.33 12.12 -14.79
CA PHE A 348 5.84 11.25 -15.85
C PHE A 348 6.92 10.25 -16.28
N ALA A 349 8.15 10.71 -16.53
CA ALA A 349 9.27 9.84 -16.91
C ALA A 349 9.59 8.81 -15.80
N GLU A 350 9.65 9.25 -14.54
CA GLU A 350 9.86 8.35 -13.40
C GLU A 350 8.69 7.36 -13.23
N ALA A 351 7.45 7.80 -13.45
CA ALA A 351 6.28 6.94 -13.40
C ALA A 351 6.27 5.89 -14.51
N MET A 352 6.69 6.25 -15.74
CA MET A 352 6.84 5.29 -16.83
C MET A 352 7.78 4.15 -16.45
N LEU A 353 8.93 4.47 -15.82
CA LEU A 353 9.90 3.48 -15.36
C LEU A 353 9.32 2.51 -14.31
N ILE A 354 8.44 3.01 -13.43
CA ILE A 354 7.80 2.21 -12.39
C ILE A 354 6.65 1.35 -12.96
N TYR A 355 5.81 1.93 -13.82
CA TYR A 355 4.62 1.25 -14.31
C TYR A 355 4.88 0.29 -15.47
N LEU A 356 5.88 0.55 -16.32
CA LEU A 356 6.18 -0.32 -17.45
C LEU A 356 6.42 -1.78 -17.01
N PRO A 357 7.29 -2.10 -16.03
CA PRO A 357 7.46 -3.47 -15.55
C PRO A 357 6.18 -4.06 -14.96
N VAL A 358 5.40 -3.28 -14.21
CA VAL A 358 4.16 -3.74 -13.56
C VAL A 358 3.11 -4.19 -14.57
N HIS A 359 3.04 -3.54 -15.73
CA HIS A 359 2.11 -3.91 -16.80
C HIS A 359 2.66 -4.99 -17.73
N VAL A 360 3.96 -4.96 -18.03
CA VAL A 360 4.58 -5.87 -19.01
C VAL A 360 4.91 -7.23 -18.39
N LEU A 361 5.44 -7.28 -17.17
CA LEU A 361 5.93 -8.53 -16.54
C LEU A 361 4.85 -9.61 -16.43
N PRO A 362 3.60 -9.32 -16.02
CA PRO A 362 2.55 -10.35 -16.00
C PRO A 362 2.25 -10.92 -17.39
N ILE A 363 2.33 -10.09 -18.43
CA ILE A 363 2.10 -10.53 -19.82
C ILE A 363 3.28 -11.38 -20.29
N LEU A 364 4.50 -10.95 -20.00
CA LEU A 364 5.72 -11.67 -20.36
C LEU A 364 5.76 -13.08 -19.74
N LEU A 365 5.36 -13.21 -18.47
CA LEU A 365 5.36 -14.49 -17.77
C LEU A 365 4.21 -15.42 -18.18
N THR A 366 3.07 -14.88 -18.60
CA THR A 366 1.88 -15.70 -18.88
C THR A 366 1.65 -15.94 -20.36
N ARG A 367 1.92 -14.96 -21.22
CA ARG A 367 1.58 -14.96 -22.65
C ARG A 367 2.55 -14.06 -23.46
N PRO A 368 3.85 -14.40 -23.55
CA PRO A 368 4.86 -13.54 -24.18
C PRO A 368 4.55 -13.22 -25.65
N HIS A 369 4.00 -14.17 -26.41
CA HIS A 369 3.60 -13.97 -27.81
C HIS A 369 2.59 -12.82 -28.02
N LYS A 370 1.83 -12.43 -26.98
CA LYS A 370 0.93 -11.28 -27.09
C LYS A 370 1.68 -9.96 -27.22
N LEU A 371 2.88 -9.84 -26.66
CA LEU A 371 3.69 -8.61 -26.78
C LEU A 371 4.30 -8.44 -28.18
N ALA A 372 4.40 -9.53 -28.96
CA ALA A 372 4.84 -9.45 -30.35
C ALA A 372 3.78 -8.88 -31.29
N ARG A 373 2.50 -8.84 -30.87
CA ARG A 373 1.42 -8.26 -31.68
C ARG A 373 1.27 -6.76 -31.39
N ALA A 374 1.25 -5.96 -32.46
CA ALA A 374 1.21 -4.50 -32.36
C ALA A 374 -0.02 -3.98 -31.59
N ASP A 375 -1.19 -4.60 -31.78
CA ASP A 375 -2.44 -4.22 -31.11
C ASP A 375 -2.35 -4.34 -29.58
N HIS A 376 -1.79 -5.45 -29.09
CA HIS A 376 -1.58 -5.71 -27.68
C HIS A 376 -0.47 -4.84 -27.09
N LEU A 377 0.59 -4.60 -27.85
CA LEU A 377 1.66 -3.69 -27.45
C LEU A 377 1.13 -2.27 -27.26
N VAL A 378 0.40 -1.72 -28.25
CA VAL A 378 -0.19 -0.36 -28.17
C VAL A 378 -1.16 -0.24 -27.00
N ARG A 379 -2.06 -1.22 -26.81
CA ARG A 379 -2.99 -1.22 -25.65
C ARG A 379 -2.26 -1.25 -24.31
N THR A 380 -1.15 -1.98 -24.23
CA THR A 380 -0.32 -2.06 -23.02
C THR A 380 0.38 -0.72 -22.78
N LEU A 381 1.00 -0.14 -23.81
CA LEU A 381 1.65 1.18 -23.74
C LEU A 381 0.65 2.28 -23.35
N LEU A 382 -0.54 2.33 -23.95
CA LEU A 382 -1.61 3.26 -23.55
C LEU A 382 -2.00 3.09 -22.07
N SER A 383 -2.04 1.85 -21.59
CA SER A 383 -2.34 1.57 -20.18
C SER A 383 -1.22 2.04 -19.23
N VAL A 384 0.05 1.90 -19.65
CA VAL A 384 1.23 2.40 -18.94
C VAL A 384 1.23 3.92 -18.93
N THR A 385 1.13 4.56 -20.10
CA THR A 385 1.06 6.02 -20.28
C THR A 385 -0.02 6.64 -19.43
N ARG A 386 -1.21 6.03 -19.36
CA ARG A 386 -2.32 6.52 -18.55
C ARG A 386 -2.05 6.39 -17.04
N SER A 387 -1.39 5.31 -16.61
CA SER A 387 -0.95 5.15 -15.21
C SER A 387 0.13 6.19 -14.85
N ALA A 388 1.06 6.45 -15.78
CA ALA A 388 2.08 7.48 -15.63
C ALA A 388 1.48 8.90 -15.60
N ALA A 389 0.49 9.18 -16.45
CA ALA A 389 -0.25 10.43 -16.46
C ALA A 389 -1.01 10.68 -15.16
N PHE A 390 -1.60 9.63 -14.56
CA PHE A 390 -2.22 9.69 -13.23
C PHE A 390 -1.22 10.18 -12.17
N LEU A 391 -0.03 9.57 -12.10
CA LEU A 391 0.96 9.91 -11.07
C LEU A 391 1.63 11.26 -11.35
N SER A 392 1.92 11.57 -12.62
CA SER A 392 2.40 12.88 -13.05
C SER A 392 1.42 13.99 -12.66
N SER A 393 0.12 13.80 -12.95
CA SER A 393 -0.93 14.75 -12.58
C SER A 393 -1.08 14.88 -11.07
N PHE A 394 -0.89 13.78 -10.31
CA PHE A 394 -0.86 13.83 -8.85
C PHE A 394 0.23 14.80 -8.35
N VAL A 395 1.46 14.69 -8.88
CA VAL A 395 2.58 15.56 -8.49
C VAL A 395 2.38 16.99 -8.98
N ALA A 396 2.06 17.18 -10.27
CA ALA A 396 1.90 18.50 -10.87
C ALA A 396 0.78 19.30 -10.21
N SER A 397 -0.33 18.66 -9.84
CA SER A 397 -1.46 19.32 -9.18
C SER A 397 -1.15 19.78 -7.75
N ILE A 398 -0.26 19.10 -7.01
CA ILE A 398 0.23 19.61 -5.71
C ILE A 398 0.93 20.95 -5.92
N TRP A 399 1.92 20.99 -6.82
CA TRP A 399 2.68 22.21 -7.09
C TRP A 399 1.81 23.32 -7.66
N GLY A 400 0.90 22.97 -8.57
CA GLY A 400 -0.09 23.89 -9.13
C GLY A 400 -0.99 24.49 -8.06
N ALA A 401 -1.57 23.68 -7.18
CA ALA A 401 -2.44 24.15 -6.10
C ALA A 401 -1.68 24.96 -5.04
N VAL A 402 -0.46 24.56 -4.68
CA VAL A 402 0.41 25.33 -3.79
C VAL A 402 0.66 26.72 -4.36
N CYS A 403 1.01 26.82 -5.65
CA CYS A 403 1.25 28.10 -6.29
C CYS A 403 -0.03 28.90 -6.50
N LEU A 404 -1.15 28.25 -6.82
CA LEU A 404 -2.45 28.89 -7.00
C LEU A 404 -2.91 29.61 -5.73
N THR A 405 -2.73 28.94 -4.59
CA THR A 405 -3.12 29.47 -3.29
C THR A 405 -2.15 30.55 -2.79
N ARG A 406 -0.84 30.29 -2.76
CA ARG A 406 0.13 31.24 -2.18
C ARG A 406 0.59 32.37 -3.10
N THR A 407 0.40 32.26 -4.42
CA THR A 407 0.99 33.22 -5.39
C THR A 407 0.03 33.67 -6.48
N LEU A 408 -0.63 32.76 -7.19
CA LEU A 408 -1.31 33.13 -8.44
C LEU A 408 -2.71 33.73 -8.22
N LEU A 409 -3.46 33.24 -7.24
CA LEU A 409 -4.86 33.60 -7.05
C LEU A 409 -5.19 33.99 -5.60
N LEU A 410 -5.24 33.05 -4.64
CA LEU A 410 -5.85 33.32 -3.33
C LEU A 410 -5.12 34.40 -2.52
N ALA A 411 -3.80 34.31 -2.40
CA ALA A 411 -3.01 35.33 -1.70
C ALA A 411 -3.05 36.72 -2.38
N ARG A 412 -3.39 36.80 -3.67
CA ARG A 412 -3.62 38.09 -4.36
C ARG A 412 -4.99 38.66 -4.05
N LEU A 413 -6.01 37.81 -4.00
CA LEU A 413 -7.37 38.22 -3.65
C LEU A 413 -7.49 38.63 -2.18
N LEU A 414 -6.66 38.05 -1.31
CA LEU A 414 -6.67 38.25 0.13
C LEU A 414 -5.31 38.74 0.65
N PRO A 415 -4.86 39.96 0.27
CA PRO A 415 -3.54 40.47 0.65
C PRO A 415 -3.38 40.73 2.16
N GLY A 416 -4.49 40.88 2.88
CA GLY A 416 -4.51 41.04 4.35
C GLY A 416 -4.27 39.75 5.13
N VAL A 417 -4.25 38.58 4.47
CA VAL A 417 -3.96 37.30 5.14
C VAL A 417 -2.45 37.06 5.14
N SER A 418 -1.90 36.81 6.33
CA SER A 418 -0.46 36.55 6.52
C SER A 418 -0.02 35.28 5.80
N HIS A 419 1.21 35.28 5.29
CA HIS A 419 1.86 34.08 4.80
C HIS A 419 2.20 33.05 5.88
N ASP A 420 2.09 33.39 7.17
CA ASP A 420 2.09 32.40 8.26
C ASP A 420 0.91 31.42 8.09
N PHE A 421 -0.23 31.90 7.58
CA PHE A 421 -1.37 31.06 7.23
C PHE A 421 -1.16 30.37 5.88
N TRP A 422 -0.78 31.12 4.83
CA TRP A 422 -0.64 30.55 3.47
C TRP A 422 0.43 29.46 3.39
N ASP A 423 1.57 29.60 4.04
CA ASP A 423 2.61 28.57 4.09
C ASP A 423 2.46 27.65 5.33
N GLY A 424 1.44 27.89 6.14
CA GLY A 424 1.08 27.09 7.31
C GLY A 424 0.33 25.80 6.98
N PRO A 425 -0.02 25.00 8.01
CA PRO A 425 -0.57 23.64 7.86
C PRO A 425 -1.96 23.54 7.24
N LEU A 426 -2.68 24.65 7.14
CA LEU A 426 -4.03 24.73 6.55
C LEU A 426 -4.06 25.59 5.28
N GLY A 427 -2.91 26.10 4.83
CA GLY A 427 -2.79 26.96 3.67
C GLY A 427 -2.55 26.18 2.38
N CYS A 428 -1.48 26.54 1.69
CA CYS A 428 -1.18 26.11 0.32
C CYS A 428 -0.89 24.63 0.18
N THR A 429 -0.16 24.06 1.14
CA THR A 429 0.16 22.63 1.19
C THR A 429 -1.10 21.80 1.42
N PHE A 430 -2.01 22.26 2.29
CA PHE A 430 -3.29 21.61 2.55
C PHE A 430 -4.15 21.58 1.29
N ALA A 431 -4.27 22.72 0.59
CA ALA A 431 -4.92 22.78 -0.72
C ALA A 431 -4.28 21.80 -1.72
N GLY A 432 -2.95 21.77 -1.78
CA GLY A 432 -2.22 20.78 -2.61
C GLY A 432 -2.57 19.34 -2.26
N THR A 433 -2.64 19.01 -0.97
CA THR A 433 -2.97 17.64 -0.51
C THR A 433 -4.41 17.25 -0.82
N LEU A 434 -5.35 18.19 -0.84
CA LEU A 434 -6.74 17.95 -1.20
C LEU A 434 -6.92 17.81 -2.71
N VAL A 435 -6.24 18.62 -3.51
CA VAL A 435 -6.40 18.60 -4.98
C VAL A 435 -5.76 17.34 -5.58
N CYS A 436 -4.60 16.91 -5.07
CA CYS A 436 -3.79 15.89 -5.73
C CYS A 436 -4.47 14.52 -5.84
N GLY A 437 -5.29 14.15 -4.85
CA GLY A 437 -6.04 12.89 -4.87
C GLY A 437 -7.03 12.80 -6.04
N GLY A 438 -7.43 13.93 -6.62
CA GLY A 438 -8.34 13.99 -7.77
C GLY A 438 -7.76 13.40 -9.05
N SER A 439 -6.43 13.25 -9.15
CA SER A 439 -5.81 12.65 -10.34
C SER A 439 -6.27 11.20 -10.59
N ILE A 440 -6.79 10.51 -9.57
CA ILE A 440 -7.28 9.12 -9.65
C ILE A 440 -8.34 8.90 -10.73
N TRP A 441 -9.05 9.96 -11.15
CA TRP A 441 -10.02 9.89 -12.23
C TRP A 441 -9.40 9.59 -13.61
N ILE A 442 -8.11 9.87 -13.80
CA ILE A 442 -7.34 9.49 -15.00
C ILE A 442 -7.17 7.97 -15.07
N GLU A 443 -7.12 7.30 -13.92
CA GLU A 443 -6.94 5.85 -13.80
C GLU A 443 -8.25 5.07 -14.07
N GLN A 444 -8.14 3.78 -14.38
CA GLN A 444 -9.23 2.95 -14.91
C GLN A 444 -10.02 2.49 -13.70
N GLY A 445 -11.36 2.49 -13.78
CA GLY A 445 -12.21 2.11 -12.65
C GLY A 445 -11.79 0.80 -11.96
N ARG A 446 -11.37 -0.21 -12.74
CA ARG A 446 -10.88 -1.50 -12.21
C ARG A 446 -9.59 -1.38 -11.38
N ARG A 447 -8.67 -0.47 -11.73
CA ARG A 447 -7.40 -0.23 -11.02
C ARG A 447 -7.57 0.70 -9.82
N ARG A 448 -8.54 1.62 -9.86
CA ARG A 448 -8.81 2.55 -8.74
C ARG A 448 -9.02 1.83 -7.41
N GLY A 449 -9.79 0.73 -7.42
CA GLY A 449 -10.00 -0.09 -6.22
C GLY A 449 -8.71 -0.67 -5.64
N GLU A 450 -7.84 -1.24 -6.48
CA GLU A 450 -6.56 -1.78 -6.00
C GLU A 450 -5.62 -0.68 -5.48
N MET A 451 -5.64 0.50 -6.12
CA MET A 451 -4.85 1.64 -5.65
C MET A 451 -5.38 2.19 -4.33
N ALA A 452 -6.70 2.31 -4.18
CA ALA A 452 -7.36 2.71 -2.94
C ALA A 452 -6.99 1.75 -1.79
N LEU A 453 -7.12 0.44 -2.03
CA LEU A 453 -6.78 -0.59 -1.03
C LEU A 453 -5.27 -0.70 -0.75
N TYR A 454 -4.42 -0.18 -1.64
CA TYR A 454 -2.98 -0.06 -1.40
C TYR A 454 -2.61 1.13 -0.51
N VAL A 455 -3.29 2.27 -0.67
CA VAL A 455 -3.01 3.49 0.11
C VAL A 455 -3.74 3.51 1.45
N LEU A 456 -4.95 2.95 1.53
CA LEU A 456 -5.81 3.01 2.71
C LEU A 456 -5.16 2.47 4.00
N PRO A 457 -4.42 1.32 4.01
CA PRO A 457 -3.74 0.85 5.22
C PRO A 457 -2.75 1.89 5.78
N ARG A 458 -2.07 2.62 4.89
CA ARG A 458 -1.12 3.68 5.26
C ARG A 458 -1.82 4.92 5.78
N ALA A 459 -2.96 5.27 5.19
CA ALA A 459 -3.79 6.38 5.67
C ALA A 459 -4.37 6.09 7.06
N ILE A 460 -4.87 4.86 7.30
CA ILE A 460 -5.33 4.43 8.63
C ILE A 460 -4.17 4.53 9.63
N ARG A 461 -2.99 3.98 9.28
CA ARG A 461 -1.79 4.11 10.12
C ARG A 461 -1.46 5.57 10.43
N ALA A 462 -1.56 6.45 9.43
CA ALA A 462 -1.28 7.86 9.58
C ALA A 462 -2.27 8.57 10.52
N CYS A 463 -3.51 8.08 10.63
CA CYS A 463 -4.50 8.59 11.59
C CYS A 463 -4.21 8.16 13.04
N LEU A 464 -3.49 7.04 13.26
CA LEU A 464 -3.19 6.56 14.60
C LEU A 464 -2.16 7.46 15.31
N PRO A 465 -2.35 7.77 16.61
CA PRO A 465 -1.35 8.47 17.40
C PRO A 465 -0.04 7.66 17.52
N GLU A 466 1.10 8.35 17.47
CA GLU A 466 2.41 7.69 17.55
C GLU A 466 2.63 7.00 18.91
N ALA A 467 2.12 7.62 20.00
CA ALA A 467 2.14 7.03 21.33
C ALA A 467 1.35 5.70 21.38
N PHE A 468 0.21 5.64 20.70
CA PHE A 468 -0.61 4.43 20.61
C PHE A 468 0.11 3.32 19.85
N VAL A 469 0.65 3.63 18.66
CA VAL A 469 1.39 2.65 17.85
C VAL A 469 2.61 2.08 18.58
N ARG A 470 3.20 2.84 19.51
CA ARG A 470 4.31 2.41 20.36
C ARG A 470 3.88 1.68 21.63
N SER A 471 2.61 1.74 22.02
CA SER A 471 2.17 1.27 23.35
C SER A 471 2.13 -0.27 23.44
N GLY A 472 3.24 -0.85 23.93
CA GLY A 472 3.43 -2.22 24.46
C GLY A 472 2.34 -3.28 24.20
N ARG A 473 1.86 -3.91 25.28
CA ARG A 473 1.06 -5.17 25.22
C ARG A 473 -0.39 -4.97 24.77
N ARG A 474 -1.05 -3.86 25.14
CA ARG A 474 -2.46 -3.61 24.81
C ARG A 474 -2.68 -3.47 23.30
N VAL A 475 -1.79 -2.76 22.62
CA VAL A 475 -1.89 -2.61 21.16
C VAL A 475 -1.51 -3.89 20.43
N GLN A 476 -0.58 -4.70 20.97
CA GLN A 476 -0.34 -6.04 20.44
C GLN A 476 -1.57 -6.93 20.55
N LEU A 477 -2.31 -6.89 21.67
CA LEU A 477 -3.55 -7.65 21.82
C LEU A 477 -4.62 -7.19 20.83
N LEU A 478 -4.84 -5.87 20.72
CA LEU A 478 -5.78 -5.32 19.74
C LEU A 478 -5.38 -5.71 18.32
N GLU A 479 -4.10 -5.63 18.00
CA GLU A 479 -3.57 -6.03 16.70
C GLU A 479 -3.84 -7.52 16.42
N ARG A 480 -3.65 -8.41 17.40
CA ARG A 480 -3.98 -9.83 17.25
C ARG A 480 -5.47 -10.03 16.95
N ILE A 481 -6.34 -9.39 17.73
CA ILE A 481 -7.79 -9.50 17.54
C ILE A 481 -8.17 -9.03 16.13
N VAL A 482 -7.69 -7.85 15.73
CA VAL A 482 -7.95 -7.27 14.40
C VAL A 482 -7.44 -8.19 13.29
N PHE A 483 -6.21 -8.70 13.42
CA PHE A 483 -5.62 -9.62 12.44
C PHE A 483 -6.44 -10.91 12.31
N VAL A 484 -6.78 -11.54 13.44
CA VAL A 484 -7.53 -12.80 13.49
C VAL A 484 -8.90 -12.65 12.85
N VAL A 485 -9.68 -11.66 13.29
CA VAL A 485 -11.02 -11.42 12.76
C VAL A 485 -10.97 -11.11 11.26
N SER A 486 -10.02 -10.27 10.85
CA SER A 486 -9.90 -9.86 9.44
C SER A 486 -9.49 -11.03 8.53
N LEU A 487 -8.47 -11.80 8.92
CA LEU A 487 -7.99 -12.94 8.13
C LEU A 487 -9.02 -14.05 8.09
N ALA A 488 -9.63 -14.40 9.23
CA ALA A 488 -10.68 -15.41 9.30
C ALA A 488 -11.89 -15.04 8.43
N THR A 489 -12.28 -13.76 8.41
CA THR A 489 -13.36 -13.27 7.53
C THR A 489 -13.02 -13.46 6.06
N LEU A 490 -11.79 -13.12 5.64
CA LEU A 490 -11.34 -13.27 4.26
C LEU A 490 -11.29 -14.74 3.81
N LEU A 491 -10.73 -15.61 4.64
CA LEU A 491 -10.66 -17.05 4.35
C LEU A 491 -12.05 -17.69 4.30
N THR A 492 -12.93 -17.31 5.22
CA THR A 492 -14.33 -17.78 5.22
C THR A 492 -15.07 -17.32 3.96
N LYS A 493 -14.89 -16.06 3.55
CA LYS A 493 -15.45 -15.54 2.30
C LYS A 493 -14.84 -16.22 1.07
N SER A 494 -13.57 -16.60 1.08
CA SER A 494 -13.01 -17.35 -0.07
C SER A 494 -13.64 -18.72 -0.28
N VAL A 495 -14.19 -19.33 0.77
CA VAL A 495 -14.91 -20.61 0.67
C VAL A 495 -16.39 -20.39 0.35
N HIS A 496 -17.05 -19.47 1.07
CA HIS A 496 -18.51 -19.33 1.06
C HIS A 496 -19.07 -18.20 0.17
N ASP A 497 -18.29 -17.16 -0.12
CA ASP A 497 -18.73 -15.98 -0.88
C ASP A 497 -17.54 -15.30 -1.61
N THR A 498 -17.06 -15.95 -2.67
CA THR A 498 -15.97 -15.42 -3.51
C THR A 498 -16.36 -14.17 -4.28
N SER A 499 -17.66 -13.88 -4.38
CA SER A 499 -18.23 -12.77 -5.14
C SER A 499 -17.94 -11.41 -4.51
N SER A 500 -17.79 -11.38 -3.18
CA SER A 500 -17.43 -10.19 -2.41
C SER A 500 -15.95 -9.84 -2.46
N LEU A 501 -15.09 -10.80 -2.80
CA LEU A 501 -13.65 -10.58 -2.98
C LEU A 501 -13.35 -9.97 -4.36
N ARG A 502 -12.29 -9.17 -4.47
CA ARG A 502 -11.82 -8.61 -5.75
C ARG A 502 -10.31 -8.54 -5.90
N GLY A 503 -9.90 -8.37 -7.16
CA GLY A 503 -8.52 -8.10 -7.55
C GLY A 503 -7.52 -9.06 -6.91
N LEU A 504 -6.53 -8.51 -6.19
CA LEU A 504 -5.44 -9.32 -5.64
C LEU A 504 -5.91 -10.30 -4.56
N SER A 505 -6.85 -9.92 -3.69
CA SER A 505 -7.32 -10.82 -2.64
C SER A 505 -8.12 -11.99 -3.22
N ARG A 506 -9.01 -11.73 -4.17
CA ARG A 506 -9.74 -12.80 -4.88
C ARG A 506 -8.79 -13.72 -5.62
N TRP A 507 -7.81 -13.15 -6.33
CA TRP A 507 -6.85 -13.95 -7.09
C TRP A 507 -5.97 -14.81 -6.16
N ALA A 508 -5.36 -14.22 -5.13
CA ALA A 508 -4.46 -14.92 -4.23
C ALA A 508 -5.20 -16.03 -3.47
N LEU A 509 -6.40 -15.76 -2.95
CA LEU A 509 -7.18 -16.75 -2.23
C LEU A 509 -7.72 -17.84 -3.15
N ALA A 510 -8.15 -17.51 -4.38
CA ALA A 510 -8.55 -18.54 -5.35
C ALA A 510 -7.38 -19.46 -5.71
N PHE A 511 -6.20 -18.89 -5.99
CA PHE A 511 -5.00 -19.66 -6.29
C PHE A 511 -4.59 -20.59 -5.14
N VAL A 512 -4.60 -20.07 -3.92
CA VAL A 512 -4.17 -20.82 -2.73
C VAL A 512 -5.19 -21.91 -2.38
N MET A 513 -6.48 -21.58 -2.33
CA MET A 513 -7.52 -22.49 -1.86
C MET A 513 -7.95 -23.52 -2.91
N ASN A 514 -8.02 -23.13 -4.19
CA ASN A 514 -8.63 -23.94 -5.24
C ASN A 514 -7.63 -24.31 -6.37
N GLY A 515 -6.36 -23.94 -6.22
CA GLY A 515 -5.29 -24.32 -7.14
C GLY A 515 -5.07 -23.36 -8.31
N PRO A 516 -4.01 -23.61 -9.10
CA PRO A 516 -3.65 -22.78 -10.26
C PRO A 516 -4.75 -22.76 -11.32
N ASN A 517 -5.60 -23.79 -11.36
CA ASN A 517 -6.71 -23.92 -12.29
C ASN A 517 -7.89 -23.01 -11.95
N ALA A 518 -8.05 -22.61 -10.69
CA ALA A 518 -9.12 -21.74 -10.25
C ALA A 518 -8.81 -20.26 -10.54
N GLY A 519 -9.57 -19.64 -11.44
CA GLY A 519 -9.41 -18.23 -11.82
C GLY A 519 -8.99 -17.99 -13.27
N PHE A 520 -7.80 -17.40 -13.50
CA PHE A 520 -7.35 -16.95 -14.85
C PHE A 520 -7.34 -18.08 -15.90
N TRP A 521 -7.28 -19.33 -15.43
CA TRP A 521 -7.26 -20.57 -16.20
C TRP A 521 -8.63 -21.26 -16.29
N GLU A 522 -9.62 -20.86 -15.49
CA GLU A 522 -11.00 -21.37 -15.61
C GLU A 522 -11.67 -20.82 -16.88
N LYS A 523 -11.36 -19.56 -17.23
CA LYS A 523 -11.72 -18.98 -18.54
C LYS A 523 -11.03 -19.68 -19.73
N LYS A 524 -9.96 -20.44 -19.50
CA LYS A 524 -9.32 -21.27 -20.54
C LYS A 524 -10.15 -22.52 -20.83
N ARG A 525 -10.93 -23.01 -19.85
CA ARG A 525 -11.72 -24.24 -19.97
C ARG A 525 -13.17 -24.02 -20.40
N GLN A 526 -13.77 -22.84 -20.21
CA GLN A 526 -15.08 -22.58 -20.82
C GLN A 526 -15.05 -22.56 -22.36
N ASP A 527 -13.86 -22.41 -22.97
CA ASP A 527 -13.64 -22.60 -24.41
C ASP A 527 -13.35 -24.08 -24.79
N THR A 528 -13.24 -25.00 -23.84
CA THR A 528 -13.03 -26.43 -24.06
C THR A 528 -13.98 -27.26 -23.20
N SER A 529 -15.02 -27.78 -23.83
CA SER A 529 -16.17 -28.51 -23.26
C SER A 529 -15.84 -29.73 -22.37
N ASP A 530 -15.37 -29.51 -21.15
CA ASP A 530 -15.27 -30.56 -20.12
C ASP A 530 -16.16 -30.24 -18.92
N PRO A 531 -16.99 -31.19 -18.44
CA PRO A 531 -17.84 -30.99 -17.28
C PRO A 531 -17.03 -30.90 -15.98
N PRO A 532 -17.52 -30.18 -14.96
CA PRO A 532 -16.86 -30.14 -13.65
C PRO A 532 -16.94 -31.52 -12.96
N SER A 533 -15.82 -31.97 -12.40
CA SER A 533 -15.74 -33.24 -11.67
C SER A 533 -16.56 -33.19 -10.36
N PRO A 534 -17.22 -34.29 -9.98
CA PRO A 534 -18.02 -34.37 -8.76
C PRO A 534 -17.14 -34.32 -7.50
N ARG A 535 -17.65 -33.65 -6.46
CA ARG A 535 -17.00 -33.51 -5.14
C ARG A 535 -17.33 -34.73 -4.27
N ALA A 536 -16.33 -35.51 -3.89
CA ALA A 536 -16.45 -36.56 -2.87
C ALA A 536 -15.76 -36.12 -1.57
N PRO A 537 -16.27 -36.49 -0.38
CA PRO A 537 -15.58 -36.26 0.89
C PRO A 537 -14.27 -37.08 0.96
N TYR A 538 -13.29 -36.52 1.64
CA TYR A 538 -11.94 -37.09 1.75
C TYR A 538 -11.91 -38.31 2.67
N THR A 539 -11.36 -39.42 2.17
CA THR A 539 -10.79 -40.47 3.00
C THR A 539 -9.36 -40.08 3.40
N ILE A 540 -9.11 -39.99 4.71
CA ILE A 540 -7.77 -39.78 5.31
C ILE A 540 -6.96 -41.06 5.19
#